data_AF-A0A7S2BQD5-F1
#
_entry.id   AF-A0A7S2BQD5-F1
#
_cell.length_a   1.000
_cell.length_b   1.000
_cell.length_c   1.000
_cell.angle_alpha   90.00
_cell.angle_beta   90.00
_cell.angle_gamma   90.00
#
_symmetry.space_group_name_H-M   'P 1'
#
loop_
_entity.id
_entity.type
_entity.pdbx_description
1 polymer ?
#
loop_
_entity_poly.entity_id
_entity_poly.type
_entity_poly.pdbx_seq_one_letter_code
_entity_poly.pdbx_strand_id
1 'polypeptide(L)'
;MTTGGWRAEAFLVHDGAPKRDQLSVYSVSSHLLQQGIRTCVDINDPGSFRSSRASAVELTKTMMCDVDIVVVFVTNQFLKKAAMRNDRCGIELEVAFATARQVIPVVMEEGVLDPSGKLGPLGASLVAHEPIDVSRHATTNVKDDVDFACWCVYYEARRRIN
;
A
#
# COMPACT_ATOMS: atom_id res chain seq x y z
N MET A 1 21.44 13.54 22.59
CA MET A 1 20.13 14.10 22.23
C MET A 1 19.91 13.80 20.76
N THR A 2 19.30 12.67 20.44
CA THR A 2 18.91 12.35 19.06
C THR A 2 17.76 13.27 18.70
N THR A 3 17.95 14.12 17.68
CA THR A 3 16.83 14.74 16.98
C THR A 3 15.90 13.61 16.57
N GLY A 4 14.75 13.48 17.23
CA GLY A 4 13.76 12.47 16.94
C GLY A 4 13.18 12.74 15.55
N GLY A 5 13.91 12.28 14.54
CA GLY A 5 13.50 12.39 13.14
C GLY A 5 12.13 11.76 12.98
N TRP A 6 11.28 12.43 12.22
CA TRP A 6 9.94 11.95 11.90
C TRP A 6 10.07 10.71 11.00
N ARG A 7 10.18 9.53 11.61
CA ARG A 7 10.33 8.25 10.91
C ARG A 7 8.97 7.56 10.83
N ALA A 8 8.43 7.43 9.62
CA ALA A 8 7.23 6.63 9.41
C ALA A 8 7.54 5.14 9.72
N GLU A 9 6.59 4.45 10.30
CA GLU A 9 6.65 3.01 10.58
C GLU A 9 5.98 2.21 9.46
N ALA A 10 4.95 2.78 8.81
CA ALA A 10 4.26 2.17 7.68
C ALA A 10 4.16 3.11 6.48
N PHE A 11 4.39 2.58 5.28
CA PHE A 11 4.15 3.28 4.01
C PHE A 11 2.97 2.63 3.27
N LEU A 12 2.00 3.44 2.81
CA LEU A 12 0.79 2.96 2.15
C LEU A 12 0.88 3.25 0.64
N VAL A 13 0.98 2.20 -0.17
CA VAL A 13 1.08 2.22 -1.64
C VAL A 13 -0.30 2.00 -2.25
N HIS A 14 -0.72 2.86 -3.18
CA HIS A 14 -1.98 2.70 -3.90
C HIS A 14 -1.88 3.26 -5.33
N ASP A 15 -2.84 2.94 -6.18
CA ASP A 15 -2.84 3.31 -7.60
C ASP A 15 -3.45 4.68 -7.92
N GLY A 16 -3.77 5.50 -6.91
CA GLY A 16 -4.43 6.79 -7.12
C GLY A 16 -5.83 6.70 -7.75
N ALA A 17 -6.49 5.53 -7.74
CA ALA A 17 -7.82 5.29 -8.30
C ALA A 17 -8.92 6.17 -7.64
N PRO A 18 -10.18 6.17 -8.12
CA PRO A 18 -11.16 7.20 -7.78
C PRO A 18 -11.48 7.26 -6.28
N LYS A 19 -12.08 8.37 -5.85
CA LYS A 19 -12.28 8.78 -4.43
C LYS A 19 -12.69 7.67 -3.45
N ARG A 20 -13.41 6.62 -3.87
CA ARG A 20 -13.79 5.50 -2.99
C ARG A 20 -12.57 4.75 -2.45
N ASP A 21 -11.58 4.47 -3.30
CA ASP A 21 -10.36 3.75 -2.91
C ASP A 21 -9.44 4.67 -2.11
N GLN A 22 -9.36 5.95 -2.48
CA GLN A 22 -8.62 6.96 -1.71
C GLN A 22 -9.17 7.13 -0.29
N LEU A 23 -10.50 7.17 -0.12
CA LEU A 23 -11.13 7.22 1.19
C LEU A 23 -10.71 6.01 2.05
N SER A 24 -10.63 4.81 1.45
CA SER A 24 -10.18 3.63 2.19
C SER A 24 -8.71 3.73 2.64
N VAL A 25 -7.80 4.20 1.79
CA VAL A 25 -6.36 4.36 2.12
C VAL A 25 -6.15 5.40 3.22
N TYR A 26 -6.80 6.57 3.11
CA TYR A 26 -6.68 7.63 4.12
C TYR A 26 -7.35 7.24 5.44
N SER A 27 -8.45 6.48 5.41
CA SER A 27 -9.06 5.96 6.62
C SER A 27 -8.18 4.92 7.31
N VAL A 28 -7.57 3.99 6.58
CA VAL A 28 -6.59 3.05 7.14
C VAL A 28 -5.41 3.79 7.73
N SER A 29 -4.86 4.78 7.01
CA SER A 29 -3.79 5.65 7.52
C SER A 29 -4.18 6.36 8.82
N SER A 30 -5.37 6.97 8.85
CA SER A 30 -5.89 7.68 10.03
C SER A 30 -6.08 6.73 11.21
N HIS A 31 -6.56 5.50 10.96
CA HIS A 31 -6.73 4.50 12.00
C HIS A 31 -5.39 4.05 12.58
N LEU A 32 -4.40 3.74 11.73
CA LEU A 32 -3.05 3.36 12.17
C LEU A 32 -2.41 4.48 13.02
N LEU A 33 -2.55 5.74 12.60
CA LEU A 33 -2.10 6.90 13.37
C LEU A 33 -2.76 7.00 14.74
N GLN A 34 -4.07 6.78 14.83
CA GLN A 34 -4.81 6.75 16.11
C GLN A 34 -4.32 5.63 17.04
N GLN A 35 -3.83 4.52 16.48
CA GLN A 35 -3.25 3.40 17.23
C GLN A 35 -1.75 3.58 17.52
N GLY A 36 -1.18 4.74 17.19
CA GLY A 36 0.21 5.11 17.45
C GLY A 36 1.22 4.62 16.42
N ILE A 37 0.78 4.09 15.27
CA ILE A 37 1.64 3.68 14.15
C ILE A 37 1.77 4.88 13.21
N ARG A 38 2.98 5.42 13.06
CA ARG A 38 3.23 6.56 12.17
C ARG A 38 3.17 6.11 10.71
N THR A 39 2.31 6.73 9.92
CA THR A 39 2.13 6.37 8.51
C THR A 39 2.64 7.45 7.55
N CYS A 40 3.04 7.00 6.36
CA CYS A 40 3.19 7.84 5.18
C CYS A 40 2.31 7.25 4.08
N VAL A 41 1.48 8.07 3.44
CA VAL A 41 0.63 7.66 2.31
C VAL A 41 1.29 8.15 1.04
N ASP A 42 1.33 7.30 0.02
CA ASP A 42 1.73 7.72 -1.33
C ASP A 42 0.87 8.92 -1.78
N ILE A 43 1.51 10.08 -1.97
CA ILE A 43 0.84 11.28 -2.43
C ILE A 43 0.92 11.28 -3.95
N ASN A 44 -0.12 10.74 -4.59
CA ASN A 44 -0.36 10.83 -6.03
C ASN A 44 -0.73 12.26 -6.48
N ASP A 45 0.01 13.28 -6.05
CA ASP A 45 -0.22 14.66 -6.48
C ASP A 45 0.67 15.02 -7.68
N PRO A 46 0.10 15.16 -8.90
CA PRO A 46 0.83 15.61 -10.06
C PRO A 46 1.26 17.09 -9.99
N GLY A 47 0.78 17.86 -8.99
CA GLY A 47 1.02 19.30 -8.85
C GLY A 47 2.19 19.70 -7.95
N SER A 48 2.58 18.90 -6.95
CA SER A 48 3.54 19.32 -5.91
C SER A 48 4.99 18.96 -6.18
N PHE A 49 5.27 18.08 -7.14
CA PHE A 49 6.64 17.76 -7.55
C PHE A 49 6.87 18.17 -9.01
N ARG A 50 7.33 19.42 -9.22
CA ARG A 50 8.10 19.83 -10.41
C ARG A 50 9.47 19.14 -10.46
N SER A 51 9.56 17.89 -10.03
CA SER A 51 10.79 17.17 -9.88
C SER A 51 10.81 16.04 -10.89
N SER A 52 11.96 15.86 -11.53
CA SER A 52 12.18 14.86 -12.57
C SER A 52 11.71 13.45 -12.13
N ARG A 53 11.41 12.58 -13.09
CA ARG A 53 11.06 11.19 -12.81
C ARG A 53 12.09 10.45 -11.93
N ALA A 54 13.38 10.80 -12.04
CA ALA A 54 14.45 10.25 -11.21
C ALA A 54 14.28 10.63 -9.72
N SER A 55 13.92 11.88 -9.44
CA SER A 55 13.75 12.35 -8.07
C SER A 55 12.51 11.79 -7.37
N ALA A 56 11.44 11.48 -8.12
CA ALA A 56 10.28 10.78 -7.55
C ALA A 56 10.65 9.36 -7.10
N VAL A 57 11.40 8.62 -7.92
CA VAL A 57 11.86 7.25 -7.58
C VAL A 57 12.84 7.26 -6.41
N GLU A 58 13.78 8.21 -6.37
CA GLU A 58 14.72 8.36 -5.26
C GLU A 58 14.00 8.73 -3.96
N LEU A 59 12.98 9.58 -4.03
CA LEU A 59 12.17 9.97 -2.87
C LEU A 59 11.37 8.77 -2.34
N THR A 60 10.67 8.04 -3.22
CA THR A 60 9.96 6.81 -2.86
C THR A 60 10.90 5.80 -2.22
N LYS A 61 12.07 5.55 -2.80
CA LYS A 61 13.10 4.67 -2.22
C LYS A 61 13.53 5.16 -0.84
N THR A 62 13.81 6.44 -0.69
CA THR A 62 14.25 7.01 0.59
C THR A 62 13.17 6.84 1.67
N MET A 63 11.91 7.09 1.32
CA MET A 63 10.79 6.94 2.24
C MET A 63 10.54 5.48 2.60
N MET A 64 10.57 4.56 1.63
CA MET A 64 10.29 3.13 1.85
C MET A 64 11.47 2.36 2.47
N CYS A 65 12.71 2.83 2.33
CA CYS A 65 13.87 2.24 3.01
C CYS A 65 13.86 2.46 4.52
N ASP A 66 13.11 3.46 5.01
CA ASP A 66 13.09 3.82 6.43
C ASP A 66 11.82 3.36 7.16
N VAL A 67 10.89 2.68 6.48
CA VAL A 67 9.69 2.11 7.11
C VAL A 67 9.88 0.63 7.46
N ASP A 68 9.16 0.17 8.48
CA ASP A 68 9.14 -1.24 8.87
C ASP A 68 8.09 -2.04 8.07
N ILE A 69 6.99 -1.38 7.67
CA ILE A 69 5.89 -2.01 6.93
C ILE A 69 5.60 -1.23 5.64
N VAL A 70 5.34 -1.95 4.56
CA VAL A 70 4.67 -1.42 3.37
C VAL A 70 3.32 -2.09 3.21
N VAL A 71 2.25 -1.29 3.20
CA VAL A 71 0.89 -1.75 2.92
C VAL A 71 0.57 -1.46 1.46
N VAL A 72 0.22 -2.47 0.68
CA VAL A 72 -0.05 -2.35 -0.76
C VAL A 72 -1.52 -2.60 -1.01
N PHE A 73 -2.25 -1.58 -1.47
CA PHE A 73 -3.67 -1.73 -1.83
C PHE A 73 -3.78 -2.27 -3.25
N VAL A 74 -4.20 -3.53 -3.36
CA VAL A 74 -4.24 -4.29 -4.62
C VAL A 74 -5.64 -4.20 -5.24
N THR A 75 -5.70 -3.48 -6.36
CA THR A 75 -6.86 -3.38 -7.27
C THR A 75 -6.46 -3.87 -8.67
N ASN A 76 -7.42 -4.12 -9.55
CA ASN A 76 -7.11 -4.42 -10.96
C ASN A 76 -6.37 -3.26 -11.64
N GLN A 77 -6.67 -2.02 -11.27
CA GLN A 77 -5.99 -0.85 -11.81
C GLN A 77 -4.55 -0.74 -11.31
N PHE A 78 -4.29 -1.04 -10.03
CA PHE A 78 -2.95 -1.15 -9.47
C PHE A 78 -2.13 -2.19 -10.23
N LEU A 79 -2.65 -3.40 -10.44
CA LEU A 79 -1.93 -4.45 -11.17
C LEU A 79 -1.64 -4.07 -12.63
N LYS A 80 -2.61 -3.44 -13.32
CA LYS A 80 -2.40 -2.95 -14.69
C LYS A 80 -1.28 -1.92 -14.75
N LYS A 81 -1.27 -0.97 -13.81
CA LYS A 81 -0.21 0.04 -13.69
C LYS A 81 1.13 -0.58 -13.35
N ALA A 82 1.19 -1.45 -12.34
CA ALA A 82 2.41 -2.12 -11.93
C ALA A 82 3.02 -3.02 -13.03
N ALA A 83 2.19 -3.57 -13.93
CA ALA A 83 2.66 -4.31 -15.09
C ALA A 83 3.21 -3.43 -16.23
N MET A 84 2.89 -2.12 -16.23
CA MET A 84 3.46 -1.20 -17.21
C MET A 84 4.90 -0.89 -16.85
N ARG A 85 5.82 -1.13 -17.80
CA ARG A 85 7.20 -0.70 -17.65
C ARG A 85 7.22 0.77 -17.30
N ASN A 86 8.01 1.13 -16.29
CA ASN A 86 8.20 2.52 -15.91
C ASN A 86 6.94 3.21 -15.31
N ASP A 87 5.98 2.48 -14.76
CA ASP A 87 4.93 3.08 -13.92
C ASP A 87 5.38 3.23 -12.46
N ARG A 88 4.82 4.18 -11.72
CA ARG A 88 5.14 4.40 -10.30
C ARG A 88 4.72 3.22 -9.43
N CYS A 89 3.53 2.65 -9.65
CA CYS A 89 3.04 1.51 -8.88
C CYS A 89 3.98 0.30 -9.01
N GLY A 90 4.55 0.09 -10.20
CA GLY A 90 5.52 -0.98 -10.44
C GLY A 90 6.83 -0.73 -9.69
N ILE A 91 7.33 0.51 -9.73
CA ILE A 91 8.57 0.89 -9.04
C ILE A 91 8.39 0.81 -7.52
N GLU A 92 7.30 1.34 -6.97
CA GLU A 92 6.97 1.28 -5.55
C GLU A 92 6.89 -0.16 -5.07
N LEU A 93 6.29 -1.04 -5.86
CA LEU A 93 6.17 -2.44 -5.51
C LEU A 93 7.53 -3.18 -5.59
N GLU A 94 8.33 -2.93 -6.61
CA GLU A 94 9.70 -3.46 -6.70
C GLU A 94 10.54 -3.00 -5.50
N VAL A 95 10.42 -1.72 -5.12
CA VAL A 95 11.09 -1.17 -3.93
C VAL A 95 10.55 -1.83 -2.67
N ALA A 96 9.24 -1.99 -2.51
CA ALA A 96 8.63 -2.67 -1.37
C ALA A 96 9.21 -4.06 -1.18
N PHE A 97 9.26 -4.87 -2.25
CA PHE A 97 9.80 -6.23 -2.17
C PHE A 97 11.31 -6.26 -1.92
N ALA A 98 12.06 -5.24 -2.32
CA ALA A 98 13.50 -5.18 -2.14
C ALA A 98 13.93 -4.62 -0.78
N THR A 99 13.16 -3.67 -0.21
CA THR A 99 13.61 -2.85 0.93
C THR A 99 12.73 -2.98 2.15
N ALA A 100 11.44 -3.28 1.99
CA ALA A 100 10.56 -3.36 3.14
C ALA A 100 10.94 -4.59 3.97
N ARG A 101 10.99 -4.42 5.29
CA ARG A 101 11.05 -5.58 6.20
C ARG A 101 9.83 -6.46 5.98
N GLN A 102 8.68 -5.84 5.75
CA GLN A 102 7.41 -6.52 5.58
C GLN A 102 6.53 -5.82 4.56
N VAL A 103 5.87 -6.63 3.74
CA VAL A 103 4.83 -6.19 2.80
C VAL A 103 3.51 -6.81 3.21
N ILE A 104 2.47 -6.00 3.29
CA ILE A 104 1.08 -6.40 3.57
C ILE A 104 0.24 -6.05 2.34
N PRO A 105 -0.01 -7.00 1.44
CA PRO A 105 -0.96 -6.79 0.36
C PRO A 105 -2.39 -6.80 0.90
N VAL A 106 -3.19 -5.81 0.51
CA VAL A 106 -4.61 -5.67 0.87
C VAL A 106 -5.42 -5.76 -0.42
N VAL A 107 -6.11 -6.87 -0.62
CA VAL A 107 -6.92 -7.13 -1.81
C VAL A 107 -8.28 -6.46 -1.69
N MET A 108 -8.49 -5.46 -2.53
CA MET A 108 -9.67 -4.60 -2.51
C MET A 108 -10.78 -5.06 -3.45
N GLU A 109 -10.45 -5.91 -4.43
CA GLU A 109 -11.36 -6.36 -5.49
C GLU A 109 -11.40 -7.88 -5.61
N GLU A 110 -12.60 -8.43 -5.76
CA GLU A 110 -12.78 -9.88 -5.82
C GLU A 110 -12.14 -10.44 -7.10
N GLY A 111 -11.43 -11.56 -6.96
CA GLY A 111 -10.76 -12.22 -8.08
C GLY A 111 -9.53 -11.47 -8.61
N VAL A 112 -9.10 -10.36 -7.99
CA VAL A 112 -7.91 -9.62 -8.43
C VAL A 112 -6.62 -10.43 -8.28
N LEU A 113 -6.60 -11.40 -7.36
CA LEU A 113 -5.51 -12.37 -7.19
C LEU A 113 -5.89 -13.78 -7.66
N ASP A 114 -6.92 -13.94 -8.50
CA ASP A 114 -7.29 -15.26 -9.03
C ASP A 114 -6.11 -15.87 -9.82
N PRO A 115 -5.55 -17.01 -9.38
CA PRO A 115 -4.43 -17.68 -10.04
C PRO A 115 -4.78 -18.22 -11.44
N SER A 116 -6.07 -18.31 -11.80
CA SER A 116 -6.51 -18.64 -13.17
C SER A 116 -6.29 -17.47 -14.16
N GLY A 117 -6.15 -16.26 -13.63
CA GLY A 117 -5.92 -15.03 -14.38
C GLY A 117 -4.44 -14.77 -14.70
N LYS A 118 -4.22 -13.84 -15.65
CA LYS A 118 -2.93 -13.36 -16.20
C LYS A 118 -2.01 -12.65 -15.19
N LEU A 119 -1.92 -13.11 -13.95
CA LEU A 119 -1.19 -12.46 -12.87
C LEU A 119 0.33 -12.49 -13.06
N GLY A 120 0.80 -13.44 -13.86
CA GLY A 120 2.22 -13.60 -14.15
C GLY A 120 3.06 -13.66 -12.87
N PRO A 121 4.35 -13.27 -12.95
CA PRO A 121 5.22 -13.21 -11.78
C PRO A 121 4.74 -12.22 -10.70
N LEU A 122 4.04 -11.16 -11.09
CA LEU A 122 3.61 -10.07 -10.21
C LEU A 122 2.61 -10.53 -9.15
N GLY A 123 1.53 -11.20 -9.56
CA GLY A 123 0.55 -11.70 -8.59
C GLY A 123 1.08 -12.87 -7.77
N ALA A 124 2.00 -13.69 -8.31
CA ALA A 124 2.67 -14.72 -7.52
C ALA A 124 3.49 -14.11 -6.37
N SER A 125 4.21 -13.02 -6.62
CA SER A 125 4.92 -12.27 -5.57
C SER A 125 3.95 -11.74 -4.51
N LEU A 126 2.82 -11.15 -4.91
CA LEU A 126 1.81 -10.65 -3.96
C LEU A 126 1.22 -11.77 -3.09
N VAL A 127 0.91 -12.93 -3.67
CA VAL A 127 0.38 -14.09 -2.94
C VAL A 127 1.40 -14.63 -1.92
N ALA A 128 2.69 -14.62 -2.25
CA ALA A 128 3.76 -15.04 -1.33
C ALA A 128 3.86 -14.17 -0.06
N HIS A 129 3.26 -12.97 -0.06
CA HIS A 129 3.22 -12.07 1.08
C HIS A 129 1.93 -12.18 1.92
N GLU A 130 1.16 -13.27 1.75
CA GLU A 130 -0.04 -13.58 2.54
C GLU A 130 -1.06 -12.43 2.51
N PRO A 131 -1.70 -12.18 1.35
CA PRO A 131 -2.61 -11.05 1.16
C PRO A 131 -3.81 -11.11 2.10
N ILE A 132 -4.21 -9.96 2.62
CA ILE A 132 -5.48 -9.76 3.33
C ILE A 132 -6.57 -9.52 2.28
N ASP A 133 -7.51 -10.43 2.15
CA ASP A 133 -8.66 -10.27 1.27
C ASP A 133 -9.82 -9.55 1.99
N VAL A 134 -10.02 -8.28 1.66
CA VAL A 134 -11.16 -7.48 2.14
C VAL A 134 -12.26 -7.34 1.08
N SER A 135 -12.05 -7.84 -0.14
CA SER A 135 -12.96 -7.69 -1.27
C SER A 135 -14.31 -8.37 -1.04
N ARG A 136 -14.30 -9.50 -0.33
CA ARG A 136 -15.51 -10.26 0.02
C ARG A 136 -16.33 -9.64 1.14
N HIS A 137 -15.77 -8.66 1.84
CA HIS A 137 -16.49 -7.93 2.88
C HIS A 137 -17.19 -6.69 2.35
N ALA A 138 -17.21 -6.47 1.02
CA ALA A 138 -17.95 -5.38 0.40
C ALA A 138 -19.44 -5.44 0.77
N THR A 139 -19.82 -4.63 1.75
CA THR A 139 -21.19 -4.42 2.16
C THR A 139 -21.82 -3.30 1.31
N THR A 140 -23.11 -3.04 1.49
CA THR A 140 -23.73 -1.82 0.97
C THR A 140 -23.24 -0.55 1.68
N ASN A 141 -22.50 -0.69 2.79
CA ASN A 141 -22.04 0.40 3.63
C ASN A 141 -20.52 0.55 3.56
N VAL A 142 -20.06 1.56 2.82
CA VAL A 142 -18.64 1.88 2.64
C VAL A 142 -17.89 2.05 3.98
N LYS A 143 -18.57 2.51 5.04
CA LYS A 143 -17.92 2.68 6.35
C LYS A 143 -17.51 1.35 6.97
N ASP A 144 -18.35 0.33 6.85
CA ASP A 144 -18.10 -0.97 7.48
C ASP A 144 -16.95 -1.71 6.76
N ASP A 145 -16.89 -1.60 5.44
CA ASP A 145 -15.79 -2.13 4.61
C ASP A 145 -14.44 -1.50 5.02
N VAL A 146 -14.45 -0.19 5.25
CA VAL A 146 -13.27 0.58 5.67
C VAL A 146 -12.86 0.21 7.09
N ASP A 147 -13.80 0.11 8.03
CA ASP A 147 -13.50 -0.26 9.42
C ASP A 147 -12.89 -1.67 9.50
N PHE A 148 -13.38 -2.61 8.69
CA PHE A 148 -12.80 -3.94 8.58
C PHE A 148 -11.38 -3.93 8.01
N ALA A 149 -11.16 -3.20 6.90
CA ALA A 149 -9.83 -3.05 6.33
C ALA A 149 -8.84 -2.41 7.32
N CYS A 150 -9.28 -1.38 8.05
CA CYS A 150 -8.51 -0.76 9.13
C CYS A 150 -8.10 -1.78 10.18
N TRP A 151 -9.05 -2.60 10.65
CA TRP A 151 -8.81 -3.59 11.69
C TRP A 151 -7.85 -4.69 11.23
N CYS A 152 -8.03 -5.24 10.02
CA CYS A 152 -7.15 -6.27 9.48
C CYS A 152 -5.72 -5.76 9.27
N VAL A 153 -5.56 -4.57 8.69
CA VAL A 153 -4.23 -3.97 8.46
C VAL A 153 -3.56 -3.65 9.79
N TYR A 154 -4.29 -3.10 10.76
CA TYR A 154 -3.75 -2.85 12.09
C TYR A 154 -3.26 -4.12 12.78
N TYR A 155 -4.08 -5.17 12.78
CA TYR A 155 -3.74 -6.43 13.44
C TYR A 155 -2.49 -7.06 12.81
N GLU A 156 -2.42 -7.11 11.49
CA GLU A 156 -1.25 -7.62 10.78
C GLU A 156 -0.02 -6.73 10.99
N ALA A 157 -0.16 -5.42 10.96
CA ALA A 157 0.94 -4.50 11.27
C ALA A 157 1.50 -4.74 12.68
N ARG A 158 0.63 -4.85 13.69
CA ARG A 158 1.04 -5.12 15.08
C ARG A 158 1.63 -6.50 15.27
N ARG A 159 1.06 -7.54 14.64
CA ARG A 159 1.56 -8.91 14.71
C ARG A 159 3.00 -9.00 14.20
N ARG A 160 3.32 -8.17 13.20
CA ARG A 160 4.59 -8.27 12.50
C ARG A 160 5.64 -7.23 12.99
N ILE A 161 5.24 -6.12 13.64
CA ILE A 161 6.19 -5.20 14.33
C ILE A 161 6.77 -5.81 15.62
N ASN A 162 5.97 -6.57 16.38
CA ASN A 162 6.37 -7.21 17.64
C ASN A 162 7.07 -8.55 17.41
#